data_AF-A0A1G3TPT4-F1
#
_entry.id   AF-A0A1G3TPT4-F1
#
_cell.length_a   1.000
_cell.length_b   1.000
_cell.length_c   1.000
_cell.angle_alpha   90.00
_cell.angle_beta   90.00
_cell.angle_gamma   90.00
#
_symmetry.space_group_name_H-M   'P 1'
#
loop_
_entity.id
_entity.type
_entity.pdbx_description
1 polymer ?
#
loop_
_entity_poly.entity_id
_entity_poly.type
_entity_poly.pdbx_seq_one_letter_code
_entity_poly.pdbx_strand_id
1 'polypeptide(L)'
;MPKKRTKKRVFNHLLPLKRTPILCEFMKNIFQFSGRLNPKFDMCKNLYFIRMCGCGQEDCATLYLKNRRKWKKELEGMEIFNTNKGVVLLHFEQRGHFKLEALDYVAYPYKTEIERVLIGDFSKPTQEEKEALADYFRELHKKEVSATSVGGIELIEIQG
;
A
#
# COMPACT_ATOMS: atom_id res chain seq x y z
N MET A 1 15.31 31.70 20.69
CA MET A 1 15.40 31.32 19.26
C MET A 1 14.01 31.00 18.73
N PRO A 2 13.52 31.68 17.68
CA PRO A 2 12.20 31.35 17.13
C PRO A 2 12.30 30.07 16.28
N LYS A 3 11.54 29.04 16.68
CA LYS A 3 11.39 27.81 15.90
C LYS A 3 10.75 28.16 14.56
N LYS A 4 11.50 28.00 13.45
CA LYS A 4 10.99 28.12 12.09
C LYS A 4 9.83 27.12 11.93
N ARG A 5 8.59 27.62 11.91
CA ARG A 5 7.41 26.85 11.52
C ARG A 5 7.58 26.50 10.05
N THR A 6 7.96 25.26 9.77
CA THR A 6 7.90 24.69 8.42
C THR A 6 6.46 24.75 7.97
N LYS A 7 6.16 25.59 6.96
CA LYS A 7 4.85 25.65 6.31
C LYS A 7 4.56 24.26 5.75
N LYS A 8 3.71 23.48 6.41
CA LYS A 8 3.11 22.28 5.80
C LYS A 8 2.39 22.76 4.54
N ARG A 9 2.93 22.45 3.35
CA ARG A 9 2.23 22.63 2.09
C ARG A 9 0.99 21.75 2.16
N VAL A 10 -0.17 22.36 2.37
CA VAL A 10 -1.46 21.68 2.30
C VAL A 10 -1.74 21.49 0.81
N PHE A 11 -1.59 20.26 0.32
CA PHE A 11 -2.06 19.90 -1.01
C PHE A 11 -3.60 19.96 -0.99
N ASN A 12 -4.18 21.01 -1.57
CA ASN A 12 -5.64 21.18 -1.70
C ASN A 12 -6.28 20.20 -2.69
N HIS A 13 -5.49 19.37 -3.37
CA HIS A 13 -5.95 18.33 -4.27
C HIS A 13 -5.38 16.97 -3.85
N LEU A 14 -6.23 15.95 -3.82
CA LEU A 14 -5.83 14.56 -3.57
C LEU A 14 -4.80 14.13 -4.61
N LEU A 15 -3.60 13.76 -4.16
CA LEU A 15 -2.50 13.33 -5.02
C LEU A 15 -2.74 11.89 -5.49
N PRO A 16 -2.74 11.58 -6.80
CA PRO A 16 -3.06 10.24 -7.27
C PRO A 16 -1.89 9.28 -7.07
N LEU A 17 -2.20 8.02 -6.73
CA LEU A 17 -1.22 6.97 -6.45
C LEU A 17 -0.29 6.68 -7.63
N LYS A 18 -0.76 6.85 -8.88
CA LYS A 18 0.09 6.72 -10.08
C LYS A 18 1.33 7.62 -10.11
N ARG A 19 1.45 8.59 -9.19
CA ARG A 19 2.66 9.42 -9.03
C ARG A 19 3.79 8.71 -8.28
N THR A 20 3.52 7.58 -7.63
CA THR A 20 4.49 6.70 -6.97
C THR A 20 4.57 5.36 -7.72
N PRO A 21 5.25 5.29 -8.88
CA PRO A 21 5.34 4.07 -9.69
C PRO A 21 5.93 2.86 -8.94
N ILE A 22 6.91 3.02 -8.05
CA ILE A 22 7.48 1.90 -7.26
C ILE A 22 6.44 1.35 -6.30
N LEU A 23 5.74 2.20 -5.53
CA LEU A 23 4.63 1.76 -4.69
C LEU A 23 3.52 1.08 -5.51
N CYS A 24 3.26 1.61 -6.69
CA CYS A 24 2.25 1.08 -7.60
C CYS A 24 2.56 -0.34 -8.05
N GLU A 25 3.80 -0.59 -8.43
CA GLU A 25 4.27 -1.91 -8.84
C GLU A 25 4.36 -2.87 -7.65
N PHE A 26 4.82 -2.38 -6.49
CA PHE A 26 4.76 -3.14 -5.24
C PHE A 26 3.35 -3.64 -4.95
N MET A 27 2.38 -2.74 -4.91
CA MET A 27 0.99 -3.11 -4.65
C MET A 27 0.50 -4.12 -5.69
N LYS A 28 0.68 -3.86 -6.99
CA LYS A 28 0.25 -4.80 -8.03
C LYS A 28 0.77 -6.22 -7.80
N ASN A 29 2.03 -6.37 -7.42
CA ASN A 29 2.62 -7.68 -7.13
C ASN A 29 2.06 -8.29 -5.83
N ILE A 30 1.91 -7.52 -4.74
CA ILE A 30 1.27 -8.01 -3.51
C ILE A 30 -0.16 -8.50 -3.80
N PHE A 31 -0.91 -7.74 -4.58
CA PHE A 31 -2.29 -8.06 -4.90
C PHE A 31 -2.45 -9.22 -5.88
N GLN A 32 -1.41 -9.61 -6.63
CA GLN A 32 -1.45 -10.87 -7.38
C GLN A 32 -1.51 -12.09 -6.45
N PHE A 33 -1.08 -11.97 -5.20
CA PHE A 33 -1.30 -12.99 -4.18
C PHE A 33 -2.71 -12.96 -3.59
N SER A 34 -3.41 -11.82 -3.73
CA SER A 34 -4.82 -11.69 -3.37
C SER A 34 -5.70 -12.28 -4.47
N GLY A 35 -6.18 -13.51 -4.28
CA GLY A 35 -7.18 -14.09 -5.19
C GLY A 35 -8.52 -13.34 -5.22
N ARG A 36 -8.72 -12.33 -4.37
CA ARG A 36 -9.99 -11.60 -4.22
C ARG A 36 -10.12 -10.38 -5.12
N LEU A 37 -9.01 -9.82 -5.57
CA LEU A 37 -9.04 -8.62 -6.39
C LEU A 37 -9.13 -8.94 -7.88
N ASN A 38 -10.07 -8.29 -8.55
CA ASN A 38 -10.23 -8.42 -9.99
C ASN A 38 -8.95 -7.93 -10.69
N PRO A 39 -8.30 -8.73 -11.55
CA PRO A 39 -7.10 -8.32 -12.29
C PRO A 39 -7.27 -7.05 -13.13
N LYS A 40 -8.51 -6.69 -13.48
CA LYS A 40 -8.86 -5.47 -14.22
C LYS A 40 -8.93 -4.22 -13.34
N PHE A 41 -8.89 -4.34 -12.00
CA PHE A 41 -8.95 -3.20 -11.10
C PHE A 41 -7.58 -2.52 -10.99
N ASP A 42 -7.43 -1.38 -11.66
CA ASP A 42 -6.21 -0.58 -11.62
C ASP A 42 -6.18 0.34 -10.38
N MET A 43 -5.65 -0.14 -9.26
CA MET A 43 -5.53 0.66 -8.02
C MET A 43 -4.74 1.95 -8.21
N CYS A 44 -3.69 1.92 -9.03
CA CYS A 44 -2.84 3.07 -9.26
C CYS A 44 -3.58 4.26 -9.85
N LYS A 45 -4.59 4.00 -10.68
CA LYS A 45 -5.46 5.05 -11.23
C LYS A 45 -6.59 5.47 -10.28
N ASN A 46 -7.05 4.56 -9.43
CA ASN A 46 -8.26 4.77 -8.64
C ASN A 46 -8.00 5.25 -7.21
N LEU A 47 -6.78 5.05 -6.68
CA LEU A 47 -6.38 5.46 -5.34
C LEU A 47 -5.66 6.80 -5.34
N TYR A 48 -5.91 7.54 -4.27
CA TYR A 48 -5.33 8.85 -4.02
C TYR A 48 -4.81 8.93 -2.58
N PHE A 49 -3.68 9.60 -2.39
CA PHE A 49 -3.11 9.85 -1.07
C PHE A 49 -4.02 10.74 -0.24
N ILE A 50 -4.36 10.28 0.97
CA ILE A 50 -4.90 11.11 2.03
C ILE A 50 -3.75 11.60 2.91
N ARG A 51 -2.95 10.67 3.44
CA ARG A 51 -1.81 10.95 4.31
C ARG A 51 -0.91 9.71 4.44
N MET A 52 0.34 9.93 4.81
CA MET A 52 1.22 8.90 5.35
C MET A 52 1.18 8.95 6.88
N CYS A 53 1.45 7.82 7.54
CA CYS A 53 1.66 7.80 8.98
C CYS A 53 2.82 8.73 9.37
N GLY A 54 2.68 9.42 10.49
CA GLY A 54 3.66 10.39 11.00
C GLY A 54 4.24 10.00 12.36
N CYS A 55 4.26 8.71 12.70
CA CYS A 55 4.76 8.24 14.00
C CYS A 55 6.28 8.43 14.18
N GLY A 56 7.01 8.75 13.12
CA GLY A 56 8.46 9.03 13.16
C GLY A 56 9.35 7.80 13.28
N GLN A 57 8.77 6.59 13.29
CA GLN A 57 9.52 5.34 13.23
C GLN A 57 10.21 5.18 11.88
N GLU A 58 11.47 4.76 11.92
CA GLU A 58 12.31 4.56 10.73
C GLU A 58 11.72 3.51 9.78
N ASP A 59 11.04 2.52 10.35
CA ASP A 59 10.37 1.40 9.72
C ASP A 59 8.83 1.56 9.73
N CYS A 60 8.31 2.79 9.70
CA CYS A 60 6.89 2.99 9.37
C CYS A 60 6.73 3.55 7.95
N ALA A 61 5.94 2.86 7.14
CA ALA A 61 5.51 3.27 5.80
C ALA A 61 3.99 3.13 5.60
N THR A 62 3.22 3.20 6.70
CA THR A 62 1.75 3.06 6.63
C THR A 62 1.12 4.20 5.83
N LEU A 63 0.23 3.86 4.90
CA LEU A 63 -0.44 4.80 4.00
C LEU A 63 -1.95 4.76 4.17
N TYR A 64 -2.55 5.94 4.15
CA TYR A 64 -3.98 6.13 4.08
C TYR A 64 -4.31 6.68 2.70
N LEU A 65 -5.05 5.89 1.93
CA LEU A 65 -5.48 6.18 0.58
C LEU A 65 -7.01 6.27 0.52
N LYS A 66 -7.49 6.86 -0.57
CA LYS A 66 -8.92 6.94 -0.89
C LYS A 66 -9.16 6.52 -2.32
N ASN A 67 -10.08 5.59 -2.51
CA ASN A 67 -10.75 5.36 -3.77
C ASN A 67 -11.86 6.39 -3.94
N ARG A 68 -12.01 6.96 -5.14
CA ARG A 68 -13.14 7.86 -5.44
C ARG A 68 -14.47 7.12 -5.40
N ARG A 69 -14.46 5.81 -5.70
CA ARG A 69 -15.63 4.93 -5.61
C ARG A 69 -15.58 4.16 -4.31
N LYS A 70 -16.76 3.84 -3.76
CA LYS A 70 -16.84 2.90 -2.63
C LYS A 70 -16.30 1.54 -3.07
N TRP A 71 -15.69 0.81 -2.13
CA TRP A 71 -15.40 -0.59 -2.34
C TRP A 71 -16.70 -1.36 -2.48
N LYS A 72 -16.64 -2.48 -3.21
CA LYS A 72 -17.72 -3.44 -3.14
C LYS A 72 -17.76 -4.04 -1.74
N LYS A 73 -18.96 -4.33 -1.22
CA LYS A 73 -19.13 -4.89 0.12
C LYS A 73 -18.35 -6.20 0.31
N GLU A 74 -18.23 -7.00 -0.74
CA GLU A 74 -17.45 -8.25 -0.76
C GLU A 74 -15.92 -8.05 -0.60
N LEU A 75 -15.42 -6.84 -0.82
CA LEU A 75 -14.01 -6.47 -0.65
C LEU A 75 -13.76 -5.77 0.69
N GLU A 76 -14.81 -5.25 1.36
CA GLU A 76 -14.65 -4.62 2.67
C GLU A 76 -14.11 -5.62 3.69
N GLY A 77 -13.12 -5.20 4.48
CA GLY A 77 -12.40 -6.07 5.40
C GLY A 77 -10.90 -5.84 5.32
N MET A 78 -10.15 -6.85 5.75
CA MET A 78 -8.70 -6.82 5.82
C MET A 78 -8.11 -8.04 5.12
N GLU A 79 -7.07 -7.81 4.33
CA GLU A 79 -6.23 -8.86 3.79
C GLU A 79 -4.85 -8.79 4.46
N ILE A 80 -4.41 -9.92 4.98
CA ILE A 80 -3.12 -10.07 5.65
C ILE A 80 -2.25 -10.94 4.77
N PHE A 81 -1.12 -10.40 4.34
CA PHE A 81 -0.06 -11.12 3.62
C PHE A 81 1.09 -11.31 4.59
N ASN A 82 1.21 -12.52 5.12
CA ASN A 82 2.41 -12.90 5.84
C ASN A 82 3.47 -13.24 4.80
N THR A 83 4.63 -12.58 4.84
CA THR A 83 5.74 -12.81 3.92
C THR A 83 7.00 -13.14 4.70
N ASN A 84 7.98 -13.74 4.04
CA ASN A 84 9.32 -13.93 4.61
C ASN A 84 10.12 -12.62 4.81
N LYS A 85 9.53 -11.47 4.46
CA LYS A 85 10.10 -10.11 4.61
C LYS A 85 9.31 -9.21 5.58
N GLY A 86 8.29 -9.76 6.25
CA GLY A 86 7.40 -9.03 7.15
C GLY A 86 5.92 -9.27 6.83
N VAL A 87 5.03 -8.50 7.45
CA VAL A 87 3.58 -8.61 7.24
C VAL A 87 3.05 -7.39 6.50
N VAL A 88 2.27 -7.59 5.44
CA VAL A 88 1.55 -6.52 4.74
C VAL A 88 0.06 -6.67 5.04
N LEU A 89 -0.58 -5.57 5.46
CA LEU A 89 -2.02 -5.55 5.71
C LEU A 89 -2.69 -4.53 4.79
N LEU A 90 -3.78 -4.96 4.16
CA LEU A 90 -4.54 -4.17 3.20
C LEU A 90 -5.97 -4.05 3.74
N HIS A 91 -6.33 -2.87 4.21
CA HIS A 91 -7.65 -2.61 4.78
C HIS A 91 -8.51 -1.91 3.75
N PHE A 92 -9.63 -2.55 3.40
CA PHE A 92 -10.66 -2.00 2.54
C PHE A 92 -11.80 -1.52 3.42
N GLU A 93 -11.86 -0.20 3.63
CA GLU A 93 -12.79 0.42 4.55
C GLU A 93 -13.96 1.09 3.83
N GLN A 94 -15.05 1.31 4.56
CA GLN A 94 -16.25 1.95 4.02
C GLN A 94 -15.95 3.28 3.33
N ARG A 95 -16.82 3.66 2.40
CA ARG A 95 -16.73 4.93 1.65
C ARG A 95 -15.44 5.04 0.80
N GLY A 96 -14.82 3.90 0.47
CA GLY A 96 -13.63 3.84 -0.39
C GLY A 96 -12.33 4.18 0.35
N HIS A 97 -12.32 4.21 1.67
CA HIS A 97 -11.09 4.36 2.43
C HIS A 97 -10.22 3.11 2.29
N PHE A 98 -8.91 3.29 2.25
CA PHE A 98 -7.97 2.19 2.10
C PHE A 98 -6.72 2.44 2.93
N LYS A 99 -6.29 1.43 3.69
CA LYS A 99 -5.07 1.49 4.49
C LYS A 99 -4.10 0.41 4.01
N LEU A 100 -2.88 0.81 3.72
CA LEU A 100 -1.75 -0.10 3.53
C LEU A 100 -0.90 -0.01 4.79
N GLU A 101 -0.77 -1.11 5.51
CA GLU A 101 0.16 -1.25 6.63
C GLU A 101 1.21 -2.27 6.28
N ALA A 102 2.39 -2.06 6.83
CA ALA A 102 3.46 -3.01 6.71
C ALA A 102 4.21 -3.07 8.05
N LEU A 103 4.35 -4.27 8.60
CA LEU A 103 4.86 -4.55 9.93
C LEU A 103 6.08 -5.48 9.84
N ASP A 104 7.00 -5.35 10.80
CA ASP A 104 8.21 -6.18 10.94
C ASP A 104 9.03 -6.30 9.65
N TYR A 105 9.21 -5.19 8.94
CA TYR A 105 9.94 -5.17 7.68
C TYR A 105 11.32 -4.54 7.84
N VAL A 106 12.31 -5.13 7.18
CA VAL A 106 13.70 -4.64 7.25
C VAL A 106 13.93 -3.45 6.29
N ALA A 107 13.32 -3.48 5.10
CA ALA A 107 13.34 -2.38 4.13
C ALA A 107 12.17 -2.48 3.13
N TYR A 108 11.42 -1.40 2.91
CA TYR A 108 10.47 -1.29 1.79
C TYR A 108 11.02 -0.38 0.69
N PRO A 109 10.94 -0.80 -0.59
CA PRO A 109 11.56 -0.07 -1.70
C PRO A 109 10.84 1.23 -2.07
N TYR A 110 9.67 1.52 -1.50
CA TYR A 110 8.84 2.65 -1.89
C TYR A 110 8.77 3.80 -0.88
N LYS A 111 9.29 3.65 0.36
CA LYS A 111 9.15 4.70 1.39
C LYS A 111 9.75 6.03 0.92
N THR A 112 10.99 5.98 0.42
CA THR A 112 11.70 7.14 -0.11
C THR A 112 10.95 7.79 -1.27
N GLU A 113 10.36 6.99 -2.17
CA GLU A 113 9.54 7.49 -3.28
C GLU A 113 8.34 8.29 -2.77
N ILE A 114 7.63 7.76 -1.78
CA ILE A 114 6.46 8.43 -1.19
C ILE A 114 6.87 9.74 -0.52
N GLU A 115 7.95 9.74 0.25
CA GLU A 115 8.47 10.94 0.91
C GLU A 115 8.80 12.04 -0.10
N ARG A 116 9.48 11.70 -1.20
CA ARG A 116 9.75 12.63 -2.33
C ARG A 116 8.45 13.15 -2.95
N VAL A 117 7.52 12.26 -3.25
CA VAL A 117 6.25 12.61 -3.89
C VAL A 117 5.38 13.50 -3.00
N LEU A 118 5.39 13.31 -1.68
CA LEU A 118 4.66 14.13 -0.73
C LEU A 118 5.24 15.55 -0.57
N ILE A 119 6.51 15.78 -0.91
CA ILE A 119 7.09 17.14 -0.96
C ILE A 119 6.98 17.78 -2.35
N GLY A 120 6.41 17.06 -3.33
CA GLY A 120 6.18 17.52 -4.70
C GLY A 120 7.30 17.18 -5.68
N ASP A 121 8.22 16.30 -5.31
CA ASP A 121 9.19 15.74 -6.24
C ASP A 121 8.59 14.54 -6.97
N PHE A 122 8.43 14.67 -8.29
CA PHE A 122 7.90 13.65 -9.18
C PHE A 122 8.96 13.12 -10.15
N SER A 123 10.22 13.12 -9.71
CA SER A 123 11.31 12.47 -10.43
C SER A 123 10.93 11.05 -10.82
N LYS A 124 11.48 10.58 -11.94
CA LYS A 124 11.36 9.16 -12.30
C LYS A 124 12.06 8.31 -11.23
N PRO A 125 11.62 7.07 -10.99
CA PRO A 125 12.34 6.16 -10.12
C PRO A 125 13.78 5.98 -10.56
N THR A 126 14.68 5.92 -9.58
CA THR A 126 16.08 5.59 -9.83
C THR A 126 16.20 4.13 -10.27
N GLN A 127 17.37 3.77 -10.78
CA GLN A 127 17.66 2.37 -11.12
C GLN A 127 17.70 1.50 -9.85
N GLU A 128 18.32 2.02 -8.78
CA GLU A 128 18.39 1.37 -7.46
C GLU A 128 17.00 1.06 -6.87
N GLU A 129 16.03 1.97 -7.01
CA GLU A 129 14.66 1.73 -6.52
C GLU A 129 13.96 0.59 -7.25
N LYS A 130 14.19 0.48 -8.57
CA LYS A 130 13.66 -0.60 -9.38
C LYS A 130 14.32 -1.94 -9.05
N GLU A 131 15.64 -1.93 -8.86
CA GLU A 131 16.41 -3.11 -8.46
C GLU A 131 15.99 -3.59 -7.09
N ALA A 132 15.86 -2.69 -6.10
CA ALA A 132 15.36 -3.02 -4.77
C ALA A 132 13.96 -3.65 -4.82
N LEU A 133 13.06 -3.16 -5.68
CA LEU A 133 11.74 -3.73 -5.88
C LEU A 133 11.81 -5.13 -6.52
N ALA A 134 12.61 -5.29 -7.57
CA ALA A 134 12.79 -6.56 -8.25
C ALA A 134 13.39 -7.61 -7.31
N ASP A 135 14.39 -7.22 -6.53
CA ASP A 135 15.07 -8.05 -5.54
C ASP A 135 14.11 -8.49 -4.43
N TYR A 136 13.29 -7.56 -3.91
CA TYR A 136 12.24 -7.87 -2.94
C TYR A 136 11.34 -9.01 -3.44
N PHE A 137 10.82 -8.92 -4.67
CA PHE A 137 9.92 -9.95 -5.21
C PHE A 137 10.63 -11.21 -5.70
N ARG A 138 11.92 -11.12 -6.07
CA ARG A 138 12.74 -12.30 -6.42
C ARG A 138 12.99 -13.17 -5.21
N GLU A 139 13.23 -12.56 -4.05
CA GLU A 139 13.46 -13.25 -2.77
C GLU A 139 12.16 -13.62 -2.05
N LEU A 140 11.03 -13.05 -2.47
CA LEU A 140 9.72 -13.40 -1.97
C LEU A 140 9.29 -14.78 -2.49
N HIS A 141 9.36 -15.80 -1.63
CA HIS A 141 8.92 -17.14 -2.00
C HIS A 141 7.39 -17.25 -1.96
N LYS A 142 6.77 -17.52 -3.11
CA LYS A 142 5.30 -17.66 -3.21
C LYS A 142 4.69 -18.68 -2.24
N LYS A 143 5.42 -19.74 -1.88
CA LYS A 143 4.96 -20.76 -0.92
C LYS A 143 4.91 -20.26 0.53
N GLU A 144 5.64 -19.19 0.84
CA GLU A 144 5.72 -18.58 2.16
C GLU A 144 4.77 -17.38 2.30
N VAL A 145 4.12 -16.97 1.20
CA VAL A 145 3.09 -15.92 1.22
C VAL A 145 1.73 -16.55 1.50
N SER A 146 1.25 -16.42 2.73
CA SER A 146 -0.13 -16.77 3.06
C SER A 146 -1.01 -15.52 3.07
N ALA A 147 -2.10 -15.54 2.31
CA ALA A 147 -3.11 -14.48 2.33
C ALA A 147 -4.29 -14.92 3.20
N THR A 148 -4.55 -14.20 4.29
CA THR A 148 -5.73 -14.41 5.15
C THR A 148 -6.67 -13.24 5.02
N SER A 149 -7.96 -13.52 4.83
CA SER A 149 -9.01 -12.51 4.72
C SER A 149 -9.84 -12.47 5.99
N VAL A 150 -9.96 -11.28 6.59
CA VAL A 150 -10.74 -11.05 7.80
C VAL A 150 -11.82 -10.02 7.49
N GLY A 151 -13.08 -10.48 7.42
CA GLY A 151 -14.26 -9.68 7.07
C GLY A 151 -14.72 -9.85 5.61
N GLY A 152 -15.99 -10.27 5.46
CA GLY A 152 -16.72 -10.40 4.20
C GLY A 152 -17.40 -11.76 3.96
N ILE A 153 -18.53 -12.00 4.65
CA ILE A 153 -19.48 -13.15 4.58
C ILE A 153 -18.89 -14.53 4.96
N GLU A 154 -19.63 -15.22 5.83
CA GLU A 154 -19.31 -16.51 6.46
C GLU A 154 -18.76 -17.58 5.51
N LEU A 155 -17.78 -18.32 6.04
CA LEU A 155 -17.40 -19.64 5.55
C LEU A 155 -18.65 -20.53 5.56
N ILE A 156 -19.12 -20.94 4.38
CA ILE A 156 -20.00 -22.11 4.30
C ILE A 156 -19.10 -23.30 4.63
N GLU A 157 -19.35 -23.92 5.79
CA GLU A 157 -18.85 -25.27 6.07
C GLU A 157 -19.38 -26.21 4.98
N ILE A 158 -18.49 -26.77 4.18
CA ILE A 158 -18.85 -27.95 3.37
C ILE A 158 -18.64 -29.15 4.28
N GLN A 159 -19.69 -29.54 4.99
CA GLN A 159 -19.86 -30.92 5.44
C GLN A 159 -20.42 -31.74 4.26
N GLY A 160 -19.76 -32.84 3.91
CA GLY A 160 -20.20 -33.80 2.89
C GLY A 160 -19.03 -34.60 2.34
#